data_AF-A0A101WL89-F1
#
_entry.id   AF-A0A101WL89-F1
#
_cell.length_a   1.000
_cell.length_b   1.000
_cell.length_c   1.000
_cell.angle_alpha   90.00
_cell.angle_beta   90.00
_cell.angle_gamma   90.00
#
_symmetry.space_group_name_H-M   'P 1'
#
loop_
_entity.id
_entity.type
_entity.pdbx_description
1 polymer ?
#
loop_
_entity_poly.entity_id
_entity_poly.type
_entity_poly.pdbx_seq_one_letter_code
_entity_poly.pdbx_strand_id
1 'polypeptide(L)' 'MNKFETALHDTQSVCPVCLQIIPARNKLVGGDIYLQKTCAEHGDFSTVIWRGQEEPSYHS' A
#
# COMPACT_ATOMS: atom_id res chain seq x y z
N MET A 1 13.84 6.83 15.58
CA MET A 1 12.37 6.97 15.53
C MET A 1 11.79 5.65 15.08
N ASN A 2 11.08 4.96 15.97
CA ASN A 2 10.46 3.67 15.66
C ASN A 2 9.26 3.92 14.74
N LYS A 3 9.44 3.67 13.44
CA LYS A 3 8.32 3.64 12.51
C LYS A 3 7.51 2.39 12.86
N PHE A 4 6.40 2.57 13.56
CA PHE A 4 5.43 1.51 13.75
C PHE A 4 4.79 1.24 12.39
N GLU A 5 5.15 0.10 11.78
CA GLU A 5 4.57 -0.39 10.54
C GLU A 5 3.53 -1.47 10.87
N THR A 6 2.27 -1.20 10.59
CA THR A 6 1.18 -2.17 10.80
C THR A 6 0.61 -2.63 9.47
N ALA A 7 0.46 -3.94 9.30
CA ALA A 7 -0.32 -4.53 8.19
C ALA A 7 -1.80 -4.20 8.39
N LEU A 8 -2.43 -3.53 7.43
CA LEU A 8 -3.87 -3.31 7.49
C LEU A 8 -4.58 -4.41 6.70
N HIS A 9 -4.46 -4.40 5.37
CA HIS A 9 -5.21 -5.30 4.50
C HIS A 9 -4.38 -5.72 3.29
N ASP A 10 -4.59 -6.94 2.82
CA ASP A 10 -4.14 -7.37 1.50
C ASP A 10 -5.13 -6.91 0.43
N THR A 11 -4.60 -6.53 -0.73
CA THR A 11 -5.36 -6.02 -1.86
C THR A 11 -4.63 -6.34 -3.17
N GLN A 12 -5.17 -5.88 -4.29
CA GLN A 12 -4.51 -5.96 -5.59
C GLN A 12 -4.39 -4.58 -6.19
N SER A 13 -3.37 -4.38 -7.01
CA SER A 13 -3.17 -3.12 -7.74
C SER A 13 -2.57 -3.40 -9.10
N VAL A 14 -2.57 -2.39 -9.96
CA VAL A 14 -1.97 -2.48 -11.29
C VAL A 14 -0.50 -2.04 -11.22
N CYS A 15 0.41 -2.81 -11.80
CA CYS A 15 1.80 -2.40 -11.99
C CYS A 15 1.84 -1.15 -12.88
N PRO A 16 2.49 -0.05 -12.48
CA PRO A 16 2.51 1.19 -13.28
C PRO A 16 3.32 1.06 -14.57
N VAL A 17 4.09 -0.02 -14.74
CA VAL A 17 4.92 -0.25 -15.94
C VAL A 17 4.25 -1.24 -16.90
N CYS A 18 3.98 -2.48 -16.47
CA CYS A 18 3.42 -3.51 -17.35
C CYS A 18 1.89 -3.62 -17.32
N LEU A 19 1.22 -2.86 -16.44
CA LEU A 19 -0.23 -2.86 -16.26
C LEU A 19 -0.84 -4.21 -15.82
N GLN A 20 -0.02 -5.17 -15.39
CA GLN A 20 -0.50 -6.42 -14.81
C GLN A 20 -1.07 -6.20 -13.41
N ILE A 21 -2.05 -7.01 -13.03
CA ILE A 21 -2.56 -7.06 -11.66
C ILE A 21 -1.50 -7.76 -10.79
N ILE A 22 -1.09 -7.09 -9.71
CA ILE A 22 -0.06 -7.55 -8.79
C ILE A 22 -0.57 -7.51 -7.34
N PRO A 23 -0.03 -8.38 -6.46
CA PRO A 23 -0.34 -8.33 -5.04
C PRO A 23 0.08 -6.97 -4.44
N ALA A 24 -0.76 -6.45 -3.56
CA ALA A 24 -0.54 -5.19 -2.88
C ALA A 24 -1.04 -5.30 -1.43
N ARG A 25 -0.58 -4.40 -0.55
CA ARG A 25 -1.08 -4.28 0.81
C ARG A 25 -1.14 -2.84 1.26
N ASN A 26 -2.09 -2.57 2.13
CA ASN A 26 -2.15 -1.33 2.88
C ASN A 26 -1.26 -1.45 4.13
N LYS A 27 -0.41 -0.45 4.37
CA LYS A 27 0.39 -0.33 5.59
C LYS A 27 0.18 1.02 6.24
N LEU A 28 -0.09 1.01 7.55
CA LEU A 28 -0.01 2.21 8.37
C LEU A 28 1.46 2.48 8.68
N VAL A 29 1.94 3.67 8.36
CA VAL A 29 3.31 4.14 8.60
C VAL A 29 3.24 5.57 9.13
N GLY A 30 3.44 5.73 10.44
CA GLY A 30 3.51 7.06 11.06
C GLY A 30 2.21 7.88 10.94
N GLY A 31 1.05 7.22 10.96
CA GLY A 31 -0.27 7.86 10.85
C GLY A 31 -0.77 8.06 9.42
N ASP A 32 0.04 7.69 8.41
CA ASP A 32 -0.35 7.68 7.01
C ASP A 32 -0.48 6.25 6.52
N ILE A 33 -1.37 6.02 5.57
CA ILE A 33 -1.56 4.71 4.97
C ILE A 33 -0.95 4.68 3.58
N TYR A 34 -0.10 3.69 3.35
CA TYR A 34 0.61 3.45 2.10
C TYR A 34 0.07 2.20 1.40
N LEU A 35 -0.10 2.28 0.08
CA LEU A 35 -0.20 1.11 -0.77
C LEU A 35 1.22 0.64 -1.09
N GLN A 36 1.58 -0.56 -0.67
CA GLN A 36 2.82 -1.23 -1.08
C GLN A 36 2.46 -2.35 -2.04
N LYS A 37 3.21 -2.48 -3.14
CA LYS A 37 3.00 -3.52 -4.13
C LYS A 37 4.32 -3.92 -4.78
N THR A 38 4.43 -5.18 -5.17
CA THR A 38 5.66 -5.72 -5.78
C THR A 38 5.32 -6.39 -7.09
N CYS A 39 5.93 -5.91 -8.17
CA CYS A 39 5.90 -6.55 -9.48
C CYS A 39 7.11 -7.47 -9.62
N ALA A 40 6.91 -8.72 -10.02
CA ALA A 40 8.02 -9.67 -10.23
C ALA A 40 9.05 -9.16 -11.26
N GLU A 41 8.61 -8.34 -12.23
CA GLU A 41 9.47 -7.80 -13.29
C GLU A 41 10.01 -6.39 -12.98
N HIS A 42 9.22 -5.57 -12.27
CA HIS A 42 9.49 -4.12 -12.12
C HIS A 42 9.78 -3.69 -10.68
N GLY A 43 9.83 -4.63 -9.73
CA GLY A 43 10.20 -4.39 -8.34
C GLY A 43 9.10 -3.74 -7.49
N ASP A 44 9.53 -3.08 -6.43
CA ASP A 44 8.66 -2.53 -5.39
C ASP A 44 8.16 -1.11 -5.72
N PHE A 45 6.90 -0.88 -5.43
CA PHE A 45 6.28 0.44 -5.47
C PHE A 45 5.60 0.75 -4.15
N SER A 46 5.70 1.99 -3.71
CA SER A 46 4.97 2.50 -2.55
C SER A 46 4.42 3.89 -2.82
N THR A 47 3.16 4.11 -2.45
CA THR A 47 2.53 5.43 -2.52
C THR A 47 1.63 5.64 -1.32
N VAL A 48 1.60 6.86 -0.79
CA VAL A 48 0.60 7.24 0.22
C VAL A 48 -0.77 7.31 -0.45
N ILE A 49 -1.77 6.70 0.19
CA ILE A 49 -3.16 6.65 -0.30
C ILE A 49 -4.13 7.35 0.67
N TRP A 50 -3.80 7.40 1.96
CA TRP A 50 -4.52 8.22 2.95
C TRP A 50 -3.50 8.88 3.90
N ARG A 51 -3.75 10.14 4.28
CA ARG A 51 -2.89 10.90 5.21
C ARG A 51 -3.61 11.14 6.52
N GLY A 52 -2.91 11.02 7.64
CA GLY A 52 -3.47 11.24 8.98
C GLY A 52 -4.65 10.33 9.30
N GLN A 53 -4.65 9.10 8.78
CA GLN A 53 -5.69 8.10 9.02
C GLN A 53 -5.09 6.82 9.55
N GLU A 54 -5.76 6.23 10.53
CA GLU A 54 -5.36 4.95 11.12
C GLU A 54 -6.02 3.76 10.39
N GLU A 55 -7.10 4.02 9.64
CA GLU A 55 -7.84 3.03 8.85
C GLU A 55 -8.19 3.58 7.45
N PRO A 56 -8.28 2.72 6.41
CA PRO A 56 -8.69 3.11 5.06
C PRO A 56 -10.12 3.62 5.00
N SER A 57 -10.35 4.68 4.21
CA SER A 57 -11.65 5.36 4.16
C SER A 57 -12.72 4.67 3.31
N TYR A 58 -12.40 3.54 2.66
CA TYR A 58 -13.39 2.79 1.89
C TYR A 58 -14.13 1.83 2.82
N HIS A 59 -15.36 2.20 3.19
CA HIS A 59 -16.33 1.28 3.77
C HIS A 59 -17.42 0.98 2.74
N SER A 60 -17.77 -0.29 2.58
CA SER A 60 -19.02 -0.73 1.97
C SER A 60 -20.17 -0.56 2.95
#